data_AF-A0AAD7T8B6-F1
#
_entry.id   AF-A0AAD7T8B6-F1
#
_cell.length_a   1.000
_cell.length_b   1.000
_cell.length_c   1.000
_cell.angle_alpha   90.00
_cell.angle_beta   90.00
_cell.angle_gamma   90.00
#
_symmetry.space_group_name_H-M   'P 1'
#
loop_
_entity.id
_entity.type
_entity.pdbx_description
1 polymer ?
#
loop_
_entity_poly.entity_id
_entity_poly.type
_entity_poly.pdbx_seq_one_letter_code
_entity_poly.pdbx_strand_id
1 'polypeptide(L)'
;MLGQEFVTFSPVQIEQVRYLSLSLLACVRETTPGHSENRQSIIMLMDMCDTQTVQPNPLLLDMESTEHDVETEHGKLHCTMKGVPKGNRPVILTLHDIGLNHKSCFNSLFNHEDMQEIMQHFAVCHVDMPGQQEGATILSTGYNYPSMDQLSESLPAVLKHFGLRSVIGLAVGAGAYIQAKFALDHPDMVEGLVLININACAEGWMDWAANKISGWAQALPEMVITHLFGKEEIQNNHDLIQTFRHHITNDINQTNLQHFVRSYNSRRDLEIERPVPGGNANVKTLQCPALLVVGDSSPAVDAVVDCNYKLNPTKTTLLKMADCGGLPQVDQPGKLTEAFKYFIQGMGYMPAASMTRLLRSRTASGSSVASYDGNRSRSHTQDGNRNRAHAAATAADQRGRSHTDVSMESAANLAIEQALRPGQVSC
;
A
#
# COMPACT_ATOMS: atom_id res chain seq x y z
N MET A 1 15.18 10.72 -42.84
CA MET A 1 15.13 10.84 -41.36
C MET A 1 13.71 11.21 -40.98
N LEU A 2 12.87 10.20 -40.72
CA LEU A 2 11.59 10.36 -40.05
C LEU A 2 11.71 9.55 -38.76
N GLY A 3 11.56 10.21 -37.62
CA GLY A 3 11.67 9.58 -36.31
C GLY A 3 10.52 8.61 -36.10
N GLN A 4 10.83 7.38 -35.70
CA GLN A 4 9.85 6.49 -35.09
C GLN A 4 9.61 6.98 -33.66
N GLU A 5 8.46 7.61 -33.43
CA GLU A 5 7.92 7.75 -32.08
C GLU A 5 7.51 6.35 -31.59
N PHE A 6 8.13 5.90 -30.50
CA PHE A 6 7.72 4.68 -29.81
C PHE A 6 6.48 5.00 -28.98
N VAL A 7 5.33 4.50 -29.43
CA VAL A 7 4.09 4.53 -28.64
C VAL A 7 4.12 3.36 -27.67
N THR A 8 4.25 3.64 -26.38
CA THR A 8 4.14 2.62 -25.31
C THR A 8 2.67 2.38 -24.99
N PHE A 9 2.19 1.15 -25.17
CA PHE A 9 0.84 0.74 -24.80
C PHE A 9 0.83 0.11 -23.41
N SER A 10 -0.21 0.38 -22.61
CA SER A 10 -0.45 -0.32 -21.36
C SER A 10 -0.84 -1.80 -21.62
N PRO A 11 -0.68 -2.71 -20.65
CA PRO A 11 -1.10 -4.11 -20.79
C PRO A 11 -2.58 -4.26 -21.19
N VAL A 12 -3.44 -3.37 -20.68
CA VAL A 12 -4.88 -3.31 -21.03
C VAL A 12 -5.09 -2.90 -22.49
N GLN A 13 -4.29 -1.96 -23.00
CA GLN A 13 -4.33 -1.56 -24.41
C GLN A 13 -3.84 -2.69 -25.33
N ILE A 14 -2.84 -3.46 -24.91
CA ILE A 14 -2.33 -4.63 -25.65
C ILE A 14 -3.41 -5.72 -25.74
N GLU A 15 -4.12 -5.97 -24.64
CA GLU A 15 -5.20 -6.96 -24.60
C GLU A 15 -6.42 -6.54 -25.42
N GLN A 16 -6.79 -5.24 -25.40
CA GLN A 16 -7.82 -4.68 -26.28
C GLN A 16 -7.43 -4.78 -27.75
N VAL A 17 -6.17 -4.52 -28.12
CA VAL A 17 -5.68 -4.66 -29.49
C VAL A 17 -5.71 -6.12 -29.94
N ARG A 18 -5.33 -7.08 -29.08
CA ARG A 18 -5.46 -8.51 -29.37
C ARG A 18 -6.92 -8.92 -29.56
N TYR A 19 -7.83 -8.45 -28.71
CA TYR A 19 -9.25 -8.76 -28.81
C TYR A 19 -9.88 -8.18 -30.10
N LEU A 20 -9.51 -6.95 -30.46
CA LEU A 20 -9.90 -6.31 -31.72
C LEU A 20 -9.35 -7.05 -32.94
N SER A 21 -8.09 -7.54 -32.87
CA SER A 21 -7.47 -8.30 -33.96
C SER A 21 -8.16 -9.65 -34.20
N LEU A 22 -8.53 -10.38 -33.15
CA LEU A 22 -9.26 -11.65 -33.23
C LEU A 22 -10.70 -11.46 -33.72
N SER A 23 -11.35 -10.37 -33.30
CA SER A 23 -12.69 -9.99 -33.75
C SER A 23 -12.71 -9.60 -35.22
N LEU A 24 -11.68 -8.87 -35.70
CA LEU A 24 -11.50 -8.61 -37.14
C LEU A 24 -11.22 -9.89 -37.93
N LEU A 25 -10.44 -10.82 -37.38
CA LEU A 25 -10.14 -12.11 -38.02
C LEU A 25 -11.40 -12.95 -38.25
N ALA A 26 -12.32 -12.94 -37.27
CA ALA A 26 -13.61 -13.60 -37.37
C ALA A 26 -14.49 -12.92 -38.44
N CYS A 27 -14.53 -11.59 -38.46
CA CYS A 27 -15.29 -10.80 -39.44
C CYS A 27 -14.79 -11.01 -40.89
N VAL A 28 -13.49 -11.14 -41.10
CA VAL A 28 -12.90 -11.39 -42.43
C VAL A 28 -13.17 -12.82 -42.92
N ARG A 29 -13.27 -13.80 -42.03
CA ARG A 29 -13.60 -15.20 -42.39
C ARG A 29 -15.04 -15.39 -42.85
N GLU A 30 -15.97 -14.50 -42.48
CA GLU A 30 -17.39 -14.57 -42.87
C GLU A 30 -17.74 -13.85 -44.18
N THR A 31 -16.79 -13.11 -44.78
CA THR A 31 -17.05 -12.39 -46.04
C THR A 31 -16.88 -13.28 -47.28
N THR A 32 -17.90 -13.28 -48.14
CA THR A 32 -18.00 -14.07 -49.38
C THR A 32 -16.93 -13.67 -50.41
N PRO A 33 -16.55 -14.59 -51.34
CA PRO A 33 -15.41 -14.41 -52.23
C PRO A 33 -15.76 -13.43 -53.37
N GLY A 34 -15.56 -12.14 -53.14
CA GLY A 34 -15.82 -11.12 -54.17
C GLY A 34 -15.01 -9.83 -54.09
N HIS A 35 -14.20 -9.60 -53.04
CA HIS A 35 -13.46 -8.34 -52.87
C HIS A 35 -11.96 -8.63 -52.64
N SER A 36 -11.22 -8.85 -53.73
CA SER A 36 -9.79 -9.17 -53.71
C SER A 36 -8.89 -8.00 -53.29
N GLU A 37 -9.30 -6.75 -53.51
CA GLU A 37 -8.48 -5.57 -53.16
C GLU A 37 -8.46 -5.26 -51.65
N ASN A 38 -9.51 -5.61 -50.90
CA ASN A 38 -9.55 -5.43 -49.44
C ASN A 38 -8.75 -6.49 -48.68
N ARG A 39 -8.54 -7.68 -49.25
CA ARG A 39 -7.71 -8.72 -48.60
C ARG A 39 -6.24 -8.35 -48.59
N GLN A 40 -5.72 -7.73 -49.66
CA GLN A 40 -4.31 -7.34 -49.73
C GLN A 40 -3.95 -6.26 -48.69
N SER A 41 -4.85 -5.29 -48.47
CA SER A 41 -4.67 -4.21 -47.48
C SER A 41 -4.80 -4.70 -46.03
N ILE A 42 -5.69 -5.67 -45.77
CA ILE A 42 -5.84 -6.28 -44.45
C ILE A 42 -4.66 -7.20 -44.13
N ILE A 43 -4.16 -7.96 -45.11
CA ILE A 43 -2.95 -8.79 -44.95
C ILE A 43 -1.71 -7.91 -44.71
N MET A 44 -1.58 -6.75 -45.39
CA MET A 44 -0.50 -5.80 -45.10
C MET A 44 -0.59 -5.17 -43.70
N LEU A 45 -1.79 -4.90 -43.19
CA LEU A 45 -1.99 -4.45 -41.80
C LEU A 45 -1.65 -5.54 -40.78
N MET A 46 -1.92 -6.81 -41.11
CA MET A 46 -1.53 -7.95 -40.27
C MET A 46 -0.02 -8.18 -40.30
N ASP A 47 0.64 -8.09 -41.47
CA ASP A 47 2.11 -8.15 -41.59
C ASP A 47 2.79 -6.98 -40.86
N MET A 48 2.18 -5.79 -40.82
CA MET A 48 2.67 -4.64 -40.04
C MET A 48 2.51 -4.84 -38.52
N CYS A 49 1.47 -5.55 -38.07
CA CYS A 49 1.32 -5.95 -36.68
C CYS A 49 2.28 -7.10 -36.30
N ASP A 50 2.53 -8.05 -37.21
CA ASP A 50 3.44 -9.18 -36.99
C ASP A 50 4.92 -8.79 -37.10
N THR A 51 5.27 -7.70 -37.82
CA THR A 51 6.65 -7.17 -37.88
C THR A 51 7.00 -6.16 -36.79
N GLN A 52 6.05 -5.72 -35.97
CA GLN A 52 6.38 -5.23 -34.63
C GLN A 52 6.46 -6.43 -33.71
N THR A 53 7.58 -7.14 -33.78
CA THR A 53 8.02 -7.97 -32.65
C THR A 53 8.18 -7.06 -31.44
N VAL A 54 7.10 -6.86 -30.70
CA VAL A 54 7.16 -6.43 -29.31
C VAL A 54 7.91 -7.56 -28.64
N GLN A 55 9.23 -7.44 -28.55
CA GLN A 55 9.99 -8.32 -27.69
C GLN A 55 9.39 -8.11 -26.30
N PRO A 56 8.87 -9.17 -25.64
CA PRO A 56 8.45 -9.03 -24.26
C PRO A 56 9.65 -8.47 -23.51
N ASN A 57 9.46 -7.36 -22.82
CA ASN A 57 10.50 -6.75 -22.02
C ASN A 57 11.01 -7.86 -21.07
N PRO A 58 12.28 -8.31 -21.17
CA PRO A 58 12.75 -9.52 -20.49
C PRO A 58 12.81 -9.39 -18.95
N LEU A 59 12.26 -8.31 -18.40
CA LEU A 59 12.15 -8.01 -16.98
C LEU A 59 10.77 -8.30 -16.38
N LEU A 60 9.73 -8.57 -17.19
CA LEU A 60 8.49 -9.16 -16.69
C LEU A 60 8.72 -10.67 -16.54
N LEU A 61 9.39 -11.05 -15.44
CA LEU A 61 9.33 -12.43 -14.97
C LEU A 61 7.86 -12.72 -14.65
N ASP A 62 7.18 -13.39 -15.58
CA ASP A 62 5.87 -13.97 -15.33
C ASP A 62 6.08 -15.07 -14.29
N MET A 63 6.09 -14.66 -13.02
CA MET A 63 6.28 -15.55 -11.89
C MET A 63 5.11 -16.52 -11.88
N GLU A 64 5.41 -17.82 -11.93
CA GLU A 64 4.39 -18.86 -11.89
C GLU A 64 3.50 -18.64 -10.66
N SER A 65 2.19 -18.54 -10.92
CA SER A 65 1.16 -18.36 -9.91
C SER A 65 0.39 -19.66 -9.72
N THR A 66 0.21 -20.07 -8.47
CA THR A 66 -0.61 -21.25 -8.12
C THR A 66 -1.74 -20.84 -7.20
N GLU A 67 -2.95 -21.35 -7.47
CA GLU A 67 -4.15 -21.11 -6.67
C GLU A 67 -4.42 -22.30 -5.75
N HIS A 68 -4.82 -22.02 -4.51
CA HIS A 68 -5.09 -23.01 -3.47
C HIS A 68 -6.30 -22.60 -2.67
N ASP A 69 -7.25 -23.51 -2.47
CA ASP A 69 -8.30 -23.34 -1.47
C ASP A 69 -7.83 -23.97 -0.16
N VAL A 70 -7.41 -23.13 0.79
CA VAL A 70 -6.88 -23.55 2.08
C VAL A 70 -8.03 -23.77 3.06
N GLU A 71 -8.16 -24.98 3.58
CA GLU A 71 -9.13 -25.32 4.62
C GLU A 71 -8.70 -24.73 5.98
N THR A 72 -9.60 -23.99 6.63
CA THR A 72 -9.40 -23.42 7.97
C THR A 72 -10.58 -23.78 8.87
N GLU A 73 -10.45 -23.55 10.18
CA GLU A 73 -11.53 -23.82 11.15
C GLU A 73 -12.82 -23.03 10.85
N HIS A 74 -12.69 -21.88 10.16
CA HIS A 74 -13.78 -20.97 9.83
C HIS A 74 -14.20 -21.02 8.35
N GLY A 75 -13.78 -22.06 7.62
CA GLY A 75 -14.07 -22.27 6.20
C GLY A 75 -12.86 -22.10 5.29
N LYS A 76 -13.08 -22.15 3.98
CA LYS A 76 -12.01 -22.08 2.97
C LYS A 76 -11.57 -20.64 2.73
N LEU A 77 -10.26 -20.45 2.62
CA LEU A 77 -9.65 -19.23 2.11
C LEU A 77 -8.99 -19.50 0.76
N HIS A 78 -9.41 -18.76 -0.26
CA HIS A 78 -8.79 -18.82 -1.57
C HIS A 78 -7.47 -18.04 -1.54
N CYS A 79 -6.38 -18.69 -1.92
CA CYS A 79 -5.04 -18.13 -1.87
C CYS A 79 -4.36 -18.26 -3.23
N THR A 80 -3.69 -17.19 -3.68
CA THR A 80 -2.82 -17.20 -4.86
C THR A 80 -1.37 -17.00 -4.44
N MET A 81 -0.53 -18.02 -4.62
CA MET A 81 0.91 -17.94 -4.38
C MET A 81 1.63 -17.57 -5.66
N LYS A 82 2.36 -16.44 -5.66
CA LYS A 82 3.22 -15.98 -6.75
C LYS A 82 4.69 -16.13 -6.37
N GLY A 83 5.43 -16.88 -7.19
CA GLY A 83 6.84 -17.19 -6.92
C GLY A 83 7.03 -18.29 -5.87
N VAL A 84 8.29 -18.65 -5.62
CA VAL A 84 8.65 -19.77 -4.73
C VAL A 84 9.27 -19.22 -3.44
N PRO A 85 8.72 -19.55 -2.24
CA PRO A 85 9.33 -19.18 -0.97
C PRO A 85 10.79 -19.66 -0.87
N LYS A 86 11.70 -18.78 -0.44
CA LYS A 86 13.15 -19.04 -0.44
C LYS A 86 13.71 -19.19 0.98
N GLY A 87 13.96 -20.43 1.40
CA GLY A 87 14.58 -20.73 2.69
C GLY A 87 13.78 -20.15 3.85
N ASN A 88 14.45 -19.44 4.76
CA ASN A 88 13.82 -18.78 5.91
C ASN A 88 13.36 -17.34 5.62
N ARG A 89 13.31 -16.90 4.36
CA ARG A 89 12.79 -15.56 4.04
C ARG A 89 11.28 -15.51 4.27
N PRO A 90 10.76 -14.43 4.87
CA PRO A 90 9.32 -14.29 5.02
C PRO A 90 8.66 -14.16 3.64
N VAL A 91 7.40 -14.55 3.56
CA VAL A 91 6.54 -14.31 2.38
C VAL A 91 5.79 -13.01 2.58
N ILE A 92 5.57 -12.25 1.50
CA ILE A 92 4.69 -11.09 1.55
C ILE A 92 3.24 -11.60 1.54
N LEU A 93 2.51 -11.44 2.64
CA LEU A 93 1.12 -11.86 2.76
C LEU A 93 0.21 -10.65 2.52
N THR A 94 -0.73 -10.74 1.58
CA THR A 94 -1.61 -9.61 1.28
C THR A 94 -3.06 -9.87 1.62
N LEU A 95 -3.72 -8.92 2.30
CA LEU A 95 -5.17 -8.94 2.57
C LEU A 95 -5.84 -7.68 2.03
N HIS A 96 -6.88 -7.86 1.22
CA HIS A 96 -7.59 -6.78 0.55
C HIS A 96 -8.65 -6.11 1.45
N ASP A 97 -9.21 -4.98 1.00
CA ASP A 97 -10.31 -4.29 1.67
C ASP A 97 -11.69 -4.80 1.21
N ILE A 98 -12.76 -4.34 1.86
CA ILE A 98 -14.15 -4.63 1.47
C ILE A 98 -14.44 -4.14 0.05
N GLY A 99 -15.13 -4.98 -0.72
CA GLY A 99 -15.47 -4.70 -2.12
C GLY A 99 -14.28 -4.71 -3.07
N LEU A 100 -13.15 -5.27 -2.65
CA LEU A 100 -12.02 -5.61 -3.49
C LEU A 100 -11.73 -7.11 -3.36
N ASN A 101 -10.83 -7.60 -4.21
CA ASN A 101 -10.12 -8.86 -4.05
C ASN A 101 -8.63 -8.61 -4.30
N HIS A 102 -7.79 -9.64 -4.24
CA HIS A 102 -6.34 -9.44 -4.39
C HIS A 102 -5.95 -8.81 -5.73
N LYS A 103 -6.70 -9.10 -6.81
CA LYS A 103 -6.44 -8.55 -8.14
C LYS A 103 -6.73 -7.06 -8.17
N SER A 104 -7.94 -6.65 -7.81
CA SER A 104 -8.34 -5.24 -7.82
C SER A 104 -7.64 -4.40 -6.74
N CYS A 105 -7.20 -5.03 -5.65
CA CYS A 105 -6.51 -4.35 -4.56
C CYS A 105 -5.01 -4.18 -4.83
N PHE A 106 -4.33 -5.17 -5.44
CA PHE A 106 -2.87 -5.22 -5.43
C PHE A 106 -2.19 -5.40 -6.80
N ASN A 107 -2.89 -5.76 -7.87
CA ASN A 107 -2.21 -5.98 -9.17
C ASN A 107 -1.50 -4.71 -9.67
N SER A 108 -2.10 -3.53 -9.52
CA SER A 108 -1.46 -2.26 -9.90
C SER A 108 -0.10 -2.05 -9.21
N LEU A 109 0.00 -2.47 -7.95
CA LEU A 109 1.22 -2.37 -7.16
C LEU A 109 2.24 -3.45 -7.56
N PHE A 110 1.83 -4.72 -7.62
CA PHE A 110 2.75 -5.84 -7.90
C PHE A 110 3.20 -5.94 -9.36
N ASN A 111 2.45 -5.35 -10.28
CA ASN A 111 2.84 -5.26 -11.69
C ASN A 111 3.62 -3.97 -12.00
N HIS A 112 3.78 -3.06 -11.04
CA HIS A 112 4.59 -1.85 -11.22
C HIS A 112 6.07 -2.22 -11.43
N GLU A 113 6.78 -1.49 -12.30
CA GLU A 113 8.16 -1.79 -12.67
C GLU A 113 9.11 -1.80 -11.47
N ASP A 114 8.96 -0.84 -10.55
CA ASP A 114 9.79 -0.74 -9.35
C ASP A 114 9.57 -1.94 -8.38
N MET A 115 8.39 -2.57 -8.42
CA MET A 115 8.08 -3.69 -7.51
C MET A 115 8.78 -4.98 -7.95
N GLN A 116 9.21 -5.06 -9.21
CA GLN A 116 9.93 -6.22 -9.73
C GLN A 116 11.25 -6.48 -8.99
N GLU A 117 11.93 -5.42 -8.52
CA GLU A 117 13.15 -5.55 -7.70
C GLU A 117 12.87 -6.29 -6.38
N ILE A 118 11.72 -6.01 -5.75
CA ILE A 118 11.28 -6.69 -4.52
C ILE A 118 10.87 -8.14 -4.84
N MET A 119 10.12 -8.34 -5.93
CA MET A 119 9.62 -9.67 -6.34
C MET A 119 10.73 -10.68 -6.68
N GLN A 120 11.94 -10.23 -7.03
CA GLN A 120 13.09 -11.13 -7.20
C GLN A 120 13.50 -11.83 -5.88
N HIS A 121 13.18 -11.21 -4.74
CA HIS A 121 13.67 -11.58 -3.41
C HIS A 121 12.61 -12.27 -2.55
N PHE A 122 11.34 -12.05 -2.84
CA PHE A 122 10.21 -12.49 -2.03
C PHE A 122 9.16 -13.22 -2.89
N ALA A 123 8.58 -14.27 -2.33
CA ALA A 123 7.31 -14.79 -2.82
C ALA A 123 6.16 -13.99 -2.20
N VAL A 124 5.00 -14.02 -2.86
CA VAL A 124 3.79 -13.32 -2.41
C VAL A 124 2.66 -14.31 -2.29
N CYS A 125 1.98 -14.30 -1.15
CA CYS A 125 0.74 -15.02 -0.92
C CYS A 125 -0.40 -14.01 -0.85
N HIS A 126 -1.22 -13.99 -1.89
CA HIS A 126 -2.47 -13.24 -1.89
C HIS A 126 -3.56 -14.09 -1.24
N VAL A 127 -4.33 -13.54 -0.32
CA VAL A 127 -5.48 -14.21 0.29
C VAL A 127 -6.74 -13.40 -0.02
N ASP A 128 -7.72 -14.07 -0.61
CA ASP A 128 -9.05 -13.53 -0.80
C ASP A 128 -9.95 -13.95 0.37
N MET A 129 -10.66 -12.98 0.94
CA MET A 129 -11.64 -13.23 1.99
C MET A 129 -12.76 -14.14 1.49
N PRO A 130 -13.43 -14.91 2.38
CA PRO A 130 -14.43 -15.88 1.96
C PRO A 130 -15.46 -15.28 0.98
N GLY A 131 -15.56 -15.87 -0.20
CA GLY A 131 -16.51 -15.51 -1.24
C GLY A 131 -16.20 -14.22 -2.01
N GLN A 132 -15.01 -13.63 -1.83
CA GLN A 132 -14.57 -12.42 -2.53
C GLN A 132 -13.65 -12.71 -3.73
N GLN A 133 -13.17 -13.94 -3.88
CA GLN A 133 -12.37 -14.33 -5.04
C GLN A 133 -13.17 -14.24 -6.34
N GLU A 134 -12.47 -14.06 -7.46
CA GLU A 134 -13.10 -13.98 -8.77
C GLU A 134 -13.87 -15.27 -9.10
N GLY A 135 -15.10 -15.12 -9.62
CA GLY A 135 -15.96 -16.27 -9.93
C GLY A 135 -16.51 -17.02 -8.71
N ALA A 136 -16.40 -16.45 -7.50
CA ALA A 136 -16.93 -17.08 -6.29
C ALA A 136 -18.44 -17.35 -6.39
N THR A 137 -18.82 -18.60 -6.08
CA THR A 137 -20.23 -18.97 -5.94
C THR A 137 -20.85 -18.31 -4.71
N ILE A 138 -22.17 -18.12 -4.73
CA ILE A 138 -22.91 -17.61 -3.58
C ILE A 138 -22.74 -18.58 -2.40
N LEU A 139 -22.38 -18.06 -1.22
CA LEU A 139 -22.30 -18.84 0.01
C LEU A 139 -23.69 -19.37 0.40
N SER A 140 -23.75 -20.57 0.99
CA SER A 140 -25.01 -21.24 1.30
C SER A 140 -25.92 -20.40 2.20
N THR A 141 -27.24 -20.51 2.01
CA THR A 141 -28.21 -19.86 2.91
C THR A 141 -27.99 -20.31 4.35
N GLY A 142 -27.79 -19.36 5.28
CA GLY A 142 -27.47 -19.66 6.68
C GLY A 142 -25.97 -19.86 6.96
N TYR A 143 -25.09 -19.62 5.98
CA TYR A 143 -23.64 -19.59 6.20
C TYR A 143 -23.30 -18.56 7.28
N ASN A 144 -22.63 -19.02 8.34
CA ASN A 144 -22.14 -18.15 9.40
C ASN A 144 -20.83 -17.52 8.94
N TYR A 145 -20.90 -16.32 8.37
CA TYR A 145 -19.72 -15.63 7.88
C TYR A 145 -18.76 -15.31 9.03
N PRO A 146 -17.44 -15.59 8.89
CA PRO A 146 -16.49 -15.36 9.96
C PRO A 146 -16.42 -13.90 10.42
N SER A 147 -16.31 -13.67 11.72
CA SER A 147 -16.00 -12.35 12.27
C SER A 147 -14.59 -11.90 11.88
N MET A 148 -14.28 -10.61 12.02
CA MET A 148 -12.92 -10.11 11.77
C MET A 148 -11.84 -10.81 12.61
N ASP A 149 -12.19 -11.22 13.84
CA ASP A 149 -11.28 -11.99 14.71
C ASP A 149 -11.09 -13.42 14.17
N GLN A 150 -12.17 -14.07 13.74
CA GLN A 150 -12.11 -15.41 13.15
C GLN A 150 -11.35 -15.43 11.81
N LEU A 151 -11.51 -14.39 10.98
CA LEU A 151 -10.71 -14.23 9.77
C LEU A 151 -9.20 -14.13 10.08
N SER A 152 -8.84 -13.48 11.18
CA SER A 152 -7.46 -13.42 11.67
C SER A 152 -6.97 -14.79 12.17
N GLU A 153 -7.80 -15.51 12.92
CA GLU A 153 -7.52 -16.87 13.42
C GLU A 153 -7.31 -17.90 12.30
N SER A 154 -7.81 -17.63 11.09
CA SER A 154 -7.60 -18.47 9.92
C SER A 154 -6.21 -18.34 9.28
N LEU A 155 -5.48 -17.24 9.51
CA LEU A 155 -4.18 -17.00 8.86
C LEU A 155 -3.07 -17.99 9.25
N PRO A 156 -2.94 -18.45 10.51
CA PRO A 156 -2.03 -19.54 10.85
C PRO A 156 -2.18 -20.79 9.99
N ALA A 157 -3.41 -21.14 9.58
CA ALA A 157 -3.67 -22.29 8.71
C ALA A 157 -3.12 -22.06 7.29
N VAL A 158 -3.19 -20.83 6.78
CA VAL A 158 -2.57 -20.43 5.50
C VAL A 158 -1.05 -20.57 5.55
N LEU A 159 -0.41 -20.03 6.60
CA LEU A 159 1.04 -20.18 6.78
C LEU A 159 1.44 -21.66 6.87
N LYS A 160 0.69 -22.45 7.63
CA LYS A 160 0.92 -23.90 7.78
C LYS A 160 0.79 -24.65 6.45
N HIS A 161 -0.24 -24.35 5.65
CA HIS A 161 -0.47 -24.98 4.34
C HIS A 161 0.73 -24.79 3.40
N PHE A 162 1.30 -23.59 3.37
CA PHE A 162 2.45 -23.26 2.54
C PHE A 162 3.82 -23.51 3.21
N GLY A 163 3.86 -24.02 4.44
CA GLY A 163 5.10 -24.29 5.18
C GLY A 163 5.88 -23.01 5.56
N LEU A 164 5.18 -21.90 5.77
CA LEU A 164 5.76 -20.59 6.06
C LEU A 164 6.02 -20.42 7.55
N ARG A 165 7.19 -19.91 7.90
CA ARG A 165 7.54 -19.58 9.29
C ARG A 165 6.99 -18.22 9.71
N SER A 166 7.09 -17.23 8.82
CA SER A 166 6.79 -15.85 9.11
C SER A 166 6.42 -15.09 7.83
N VAL A 167 5.76 -13.95 7.99
CA VAL A 167 5.31 -13.11 6.88
C VAL A 167 5.67 -11.64 7.10
N ILE A 168 5.77 -10.91 5.99
CA ILE A 168 5.65 -9.45 5.97
C ILE A 168 4.23 -9.15 5.46
N GLY A 169 3.40 -8.57 6.31
CA GLY A 169 2.03 -8.24 5.95
C GLY A 169 1.94 -6.96 5.12
N LEU A 170 1.14 -6.97 4.06
CA LEU A 170 0.76 -5.80 3.28
C LEU A 170 -0.75 -5.81 3.08
N ALA A 171 -1.48 -4.90 3.72
CA ALA A 171 -2.93 -4.97 3.70
C ALA A 171 -3.63 -3.62 3.71
N VAL A 172 -4.89 -3.61 3.26
CA VAL A 172 -5.71 -2.41 3.05
C VAL A 172 -7.01 -2.52 3.86
N GLY A 173 -7.37 -1.46 4.59
CA GLY A 173 -8.66 -1.32 5.29
C GLY A 173 -9.02 -2.51 6.17
N ALA A 174 -10.07 -3.26 5.80
CA ALA A 174 -10.47 -4.49 6.48
C ALA A 174 -9.34 -5.51 6.58
N GLY A 175 -8.58 -5.73 5.51
CA GLY A 175 -7.40 -6.58 5.53
C GLY A 175 -6.33 -6.08 6.50
N ALA A 176 -6.15 -4.76 6.61
CA ALA A 176 -5.19 -4.16 7.53
C ALA A 176 -5.60 -4.40 9.00
N TYR A 177 -6.90 -4.32 9.31
CA TYR A 177 -7.42 -4.71 10.63
C TYR A 177 -7.13 -6.19 10.92
N ILE A 178 -7.41 -7.10 9.98
CA ILE A 178 -7.20 -8.54 10.15
C ILE A 178 -5.72 -8.84 10.40
N GLN A 179 -4.81 -8.28 9.60
CA GLN A 179 -3.38 -8.49 9.79
C GLN A 179 -2.84 -7.89 11.10
N ALA A 180 -3.35 -6.72 11.50
CA ALA A 180 -2.99 -6.15 12.78
C ALA A 180 -3.44 -7.05 13.94
N LYS A 181 -4.66 -7.59 13.89
CA LYS A 181 -5.15 -8.57 14.87
C LYS A 181 -4.28 -9.83 14.88
N PHE A 182 -3.95 -10.36 13.71
CA PHE A 182 -3.08 -11.53 13.57
C PHE A 182 -1.70 -11.30 14.20
N ALA A 183 -1.09 -10.14 13.98
CA ALA A 183 0.20 -9.79 14.56
C ALA A 183 0.14 -9.56 16.08
N LEU A 184 -1.01 -9.16 16.62
CA LEU A 184 -1.22 -9.05 18.07
C LEU A 184 -1.31 -10.44 18.72
N ASP A 185 -1.95 -11.40 18.05
CA ASP A 185 -2.15 -12.76 18.58
C ASP A 185 -0.95 -13.68 18.32
N HIS A 186 -0.26 -13.52 17.19
CA HIS A 186 0.85 -14.34 16.71
C HIS A 186 2.07 -13.48 16.34
N PRO A 187 2.67 -12.74 17.29
CA PRO A 187 3.76 -11.81 17.02
C PRO A 187 5.04 -12.50 16.48
N ASP A 188 5.19 -13.80 16.71
CA ASP A 188 6.30 -14.63 16.20
C ASP A 188 6.17 -15.00 14.71
N MET A 189 4.96 -14.90 14.15
CA MET A 189 4.67 -15.19 12.75
C MET A 189 4.70 -13.95 11.85
N VAL A 190 4.84 -12.74 12.41
CA VAL A 190 4.79 -11.48 11.66
C VAL A 190 6.04 -10.67 11.89
N GLU A 191 6.82 -10.48 10.83
CA GLU A 191 8.08 -9.72 10.90
C GLU A 191 7.90 -8.22 10.72
N GLY A 192 6.86 -7.81 10.01
CA GLY A 192 6.52 -6.40 9.80
C GLY A 192 5.17 -6.26 9.11
N LEU A 193 4.55 -5.10 9.25
CA LEU A 193 3.25 -4.79 8.66
C LEU A 193 3.28 -3.48 7.86
N VAL A 194 2.70 -3.48 6.67
CA VAL A 194 2.32 -2.29 5.91
C VAL A 194 0.80 -2.21 5.90
N LEU A 195 0.27 -1.23 6.62
CA LEU A 195 -1.16 -1.09 6.91
C LEU A 195 -1.70 0.17 6.23
N ILE A 196 -2.37 -0.03 5.10
CA ILE A 196 -2.95 1.04 4.29
C ILE A 196 -4.39 1.28 4.77
N ASN A 197 -4.75 2.52 5.08
CA ASN A 197 -6.10 2.91 5.51
C ASN A 197 -6.66 2.09 6.70
N ILE A 198 -5.80 1.68 7.64
CA ILE A 198 -6.26 0.93 8.81
C ILE A 198 -7.20 1.77 9.69
N ASN A 199 -8.33 1.17 10.10
CA ASN A 199 -9.14 1.66 11.20
C ASN A 199 -9.13 0.64 12.34
N ALA A 200 -8.42 0.96 13.43
CA ALA A 200 -8.25 0.08 14.59
C ALA A 200 -9.44 0.09 15.56
N CYS A 201 -10.47 0.90 15.28
CA CYS A 201 -11.62 1.10 16.13
C CYS A 201 -12.89 0.56 15.46
N ALA A 202 -13.86 0.15 16.28
CA ALA A 202 -15.23 -0.08 15.86
C ALA A 202 -15.85 1.22 15.34
N GLU A 203 -16.76 1.12 14.38
CA GLU A 203 -17.51 2.28 13.92
C GLU A 203 -18.50 2.73 14.99
N GLY A 204 -18.53 4.05 15.26
CA GLY A 204 -19.59 4.67 16.03
C GLY A 204 -20.92 4.47 15.30
N TRP A 205 -21.75 3.56 15.82
CA TRP A 205 -23.04 3.15 15.26
C TRP A 205 -24.01 4.29 14.92
N MET A 206 -23.80 5.50 15.44
CA MET A 206 -24.70 6.64 15.32
C MET A 206 -24.56 7.42 14.00
N ASP A 207 -23.36 7.61 13.47
CA ASP A 207 -23.15 8.34 12.20
C ASP A 207 -23.51 7.50 10.97
N TRP A 208 -23.41 6.17 11.10
CA TRP A 208 -23.70 5.22 10.04
C TRP A 208 -25.20 4.87 9.94
N ALA A 209 -25.89 4.70 11.07
CA ALA A 209 -27.31 4.33 11.13
C ALA A 209 -28.26 5.45 10.67
N ALA A 210 -27.90 6.71 10.90
CA ALA A 210 -28.78 7.86 10.64
C ALA A 210 -29.15 8.04 9.16
N ASN A 211 -28.36 7.51 8.21
CA ASN A 211 -28.52 7.80 6.78
C ASN A 211 -28.84 6.61 5.86
N LYS A 212 -28.80 5.33 6.30
CA LYS A 212 -28.77 4.19 5.34
C LYS A 212 -29.68 2.97 5.60
N ILE A 213 -30.64 3.02 6.52
CA ILE A 213 -31.40 1.82 6.94
C ILE A 213 -32.53 1.40 5.96
N SER A 214 -33.01 2.25 5.04
CA SER A 214 -34.22 1.93 4.23
C SER A 214 -33.99 1.45 2.78
N GLY A 215 -32.76 1.22 2.30
CA GLY A 215 -32.49 0.93 0.87
C GLY A 215 -31.30 0.01 0.53
N TRP A 216 -30.90 -0.88 1.43
CA TRP A 216 -29.52 -1.39 1.54
C TRP A 216 -28.96 -2.21 0.36
N ALA A 217 -29.77 -2.96 -0.39
CA ALA A 217 -29.26 -3.81 -1.48
C ALA A 217 -28.85 -3.01 -2.73
N GLN A 218 -29.58 -1.93 -3.05
CA GLN A 218 -29.24 -1.03 -4.17
C GLN A 218 -28.15 0.00 -3.80
N ALA A 219 -27.76 0.05 -2.53
CA ALA A 219 -26.79 1.02 -2.00
C ALA A 219 -25.42 0.39 -1.67
N LEU A 220 -25.23 -0.91 -1.88
CA LEU A 220 -24.01 -1.61 -1.46
C LEU A 220 -22.76 -1.15 -2.26
N PRO A 221 -22.76 -1.12 -3.60
CA PRO A 221 -21.62 -0.60 -4.36
C PRO A 221 -21.30 0.85 -4.01
N GLU A 222 -22.31 1.73 -3.92
CA GLU A 222 -22.10 3.13 -3.53
C GLU A 222 -21.55 3.27 -2.11
N MET A 223 -21.98 2.41 -1.18
CA MET A 223 -21.45 2.40 0.18
C MET A 223 -19.96 2.05 0.17
N VAL A 224 -19.57 1.01 -0.56
CA VAL A 224 -18.16 0.63 -0.72
C VAL A 224 -17.36 1.76 -1.38
N ILE A 225 -17.88 2.38 -2.44
CA ILE A 225 -17.22 3.51 -3.11
C ILE A 225 -16.96 4.66 -2.12
N THR A 226 -17.94 5.01 -1.27
CA THR A 226 -17.75 6.06 -0.25
C THR A 226 -16.84 5.66 0.91
N HIS A 227 -16.61 4.36 1.11
CA HIS A 227 -15.63 3.83 2.07
C HIS A 227 -14.21 3.89 1.51
N LEU A 228 -14.05 3.54 0.23
CA LEU A 228 -12.73 3.49 -0.42
C LEU A 228 -12.22 4.89 -0.80
N PHE A 229 -13.08 5.77 -1.31
CA PHE A 229 -12.67 7.03 -1.97
C PHE A 229 -13.18 8.28 -1.27
N GLY A 230 -12.37 9.34 -1.32
CA GLY A 230 -12.73 10.66 -0.77
C GLY A 230 -13.82 11.35 -1.59
N LYS A 231 -14.58 12.25 -0.98
CA LYS A 231 -15.68 12.97 -1.68
C LYS A 231 -15.21 13.74 -2.92
N GLU A 232 -14.07 14.42 -2.82
CA GLU A 232 -13.50 15.17 -3.95
C GLU A 232 -13.03 14.23 -5.07
N GLU A 233 -12.41 13.11 -4.72
CA GLU A 233 -11.97 12.10 -5.68
C GLU A 233 -13.16 11.48 -6.42
N ILE A 234 -14.25 11.16 -5.70
CA ILE A 234 -15.51 10.67 -6.29
C ILE A 234 -16.07 11.67 -7.31
N GLN A 235 -15.93 12.97 -7.05
CA GLN A 235 -16.45 14.04 -7.91
C GLN A 235 -15.53 14.37 -9.08
N ASN A 236 -14.22 14.18 -8.95
CA ASN A 236 -13.24 14.68 -9.90
C ASN A 236 -12.59 13.59 -10.76
N ASN A 237 -12.54 12.33 -10.30
CA ASN A 237 -11.87 11.22 -10.99
C ASN A 237 -12.88 10.17 -11.48
N HIS A 238 -13.73 10.56 -12.42
CA HIS A 238 -14.85 9.73 -12.86
C HIS A 238 -14.42 8.36 -13.44
N ASP A 239 -13.33 8.29 -14.19
CA ASP A 239 -12.89 7.05 -14.85
C ASP A 239 -12.44 5.99 -13.82
N LEU A 240 -11.64 6.39 -12.83
CA LEU A 240 -11.23 5.52 -11.73
C LEU A 240 -12.45 5.00 -10.96
N ILE A 241 -13.34 5.92 -10.59
CA ILE A 241 -14.50 5.61 -9.76
C ILE A 241 -15.50 4.73 -10.53
N GLN A 242 -15.69 4.96 -11.84
CA GLN A 242 -16.51 4.10 -12.69
C GLN A 242 -15.90 2.70 -12.84
N THR A 243 -14.57 2.60 -12.96
CA THR A 243 -13.87 1.31 -13.02
C THR A 243 -14.12 0.49 -11.75
N PHE A 244 -13.88 1.08 -10.57
CA PHE A 244 -14.12 0.38 -9.31
C PHE A 244 -15.60 0.10 -9.07
N ARG A 245 -16.50 1.03 -9.42
CA ARG A 245 -17.94 0.81 -9.30
C ARG A 245 -18.40 -0.36 -10.17
N HIS A 246 -17.90 -0.44 -11.42
CA HIS A 246 -18.18 -1.56 -12.31
C HIS A 246 -17.67 -2.88 -11.72
N HIS A 247 -16.42 -2.90 -11.26
CA HIS A 247 -15.82 -4.07 -10.61
C HIS A 247 -16.63 -4.55 -9.40
N ILE A 248 -16.92 -3.64 -8.47
CA ILE A 248 -17.69 -3.95 -7.26
C ILE A 248 -19.06 -4.50 -7.62
N THR A 249 -19.70 -3.98 -8.67
CA THR A 249 -21.07 -4.39 -9.06
C THR A 249 -21.10 -5.72 -9.80
N ASN A 250 -20.13 -5.97 -10.69
CA ASN A 250 -20.22 -7.06 -11.66
C ASN A 250 -19.26 -8.23 -11.40
N ASP A 251 -18.10 -7.96 -10.79
CA ASP A 251 -17.04 -8.97 -10.64
C ASP A 251 -17.03 -9.60 -9.24
N ILE A 252 -17.62 -8.91 -8.26
CA ILE A 252 -17.75 -9.39 -6.88
C ILE A 252 -19.17 -9.88 -6.63
N ASN A 253 -19.29 -11.04 -5.99
CA ASN A 253 -20.56 -11.60 -5.59
C ASN A 253 -21.24 -10.72 -4.52
N GLN A 254 -22.34 -10.06 -4.88
CA GLN A 254 -23.02 -9.08 -4.02
C GLN A 254 -23.50 -9.65 -2.68
N THR A 255 -23.98 -10.90 -2.68
CA THR A 255 -24.43 -11.55 -1.44
C THR A 255 -23.25 -11.81 -0.51
N ASN A 256 -22.15 -12.35 -1.04
CA ASN A 256 -20.95 -12.60 -0.25
C ASN A 256 -20.32 -11.29 0.23
N LEU A 257 -20.29 -10.25 -0.60
CA LEU A 257 -19.81 -8.91 -0.23
C LEU A 257 -20.60 -8.33 0.94
N GLN A 258 -21.93 -8.47 0.93
CA GLN A 258 -22.77 -8.02 2.03
C GLN A 258 -22.38 -8.69 3.35
N HIS A 259 -22.04 -9.99 3.33
CA HIS A 259 -21.54 -10.67 4.53
C HIS A 259 -20.21 -10.11 5.01
N PHE A 260 -19.25 -9.87 4.10
CA PHE A 260 -17.95 -9.33 4.47
C PHE A 260 -18.04 -7.92 5.03
N VAL A 261 -18.84 -7.04 4.40
CA VAL A 261 -19.13 -5.69 4.89
C VAL A 261 -19.75 -5.72 6.28
N ARG A 262 -20.74 -6.60 6.51
CA ARG A 262 -21.35 -6.74 7.84
C ARG A 262 -20.33 -7.19 8.89
N SER A 263 -19.47 -8.14 8.55
CA SER A 263 -18.38 -8.59 9.43
C SER A 263 -17.47 -7.42 9.80
N TYR A 264 -17.00 -6.66 8.80
CA TYR A 264 -16.15 -5.49 9.02
C TYR A 264 -16.81 -4.40 9.86
N ASN A 265 -18.08 -4.07 9.62
CA ASN A 265 -18.79 -3.04 10.37
C ASN A 265 -19.11 -3.47 11.81
N SER A 266 -19.15 -4.79 12.06
CA SER A 266 -19.36 -5.37 13.40
C SER A 266 -18.05 -5.60 14.18
N ARG A 267 -16.91 -5.16 13.65
CA ARG A 267 -15.59 -5.33 14.29
C ARG A 267 -15.56 -4.64 15.66
N ARG A 268 -14.70 -5.17 16.53
CA ARG A 268 -14.40 -4.58 17.83
C ARG A 268 -13.18 -3.66 17.71
N ASP A 269 -12.87 -2.94 18.77
CA ASP A 269 -11.59 -2.24 18.85
C ASP A 269 -10.45 -3.27 18.93
N LEU A 270 -9.30 -2.97 18.31
CA LEU A 270 -8.10 -3.80 18.48
C LEU A 270 -7.53 -3.76 19.92
N GLU A 271 -8.00 -2.80 20.73
CA GLU A 271 -7.56 -2.57 22.11
C GLU A 271 -6.05 -2.33 22.20
N ILE A 272 -5.49 -1.64 21.21
CA ILE A 272 -4.08 -1.26 21.20
C ILE A 272 -3.87 0.03 21.99
N GLU A 273 -2.81 0.05 22.78
CA GLU A 273 -2.41 1.19 23.59
C GLU A 273 -0.93 1.49 23.39
N ARG A 274 -0.58 2.78 23.48
CA ARG A 274 0.81 3.21 23.30
C ARG A 274 1.60 2.88 24.57
N PRO A 275 2.70 2.11 24.47
CA PRO A 275 3.53 1.84 25.63
C PRO A 275 4.21 3.12 26.12
N VAL A 276 4.12 3.38 27.43
CA VAL A 276 4.76 4.54 28.07
C VAL A 276 6.15 4.13 28.59
N PRO A 277 7.22 4.88 28.31
CA PRO A 277 8.54 4.62 28.89
C PRO A 277 8.48 4.59 30.43
N GLY A 278 8.93 3.48 31.03
CA GLY A 278 8.85 3.28 32.49
C GLY A 278 7.47 2.89 33.03
N GLY A 279 6.47 2.71 32.16
CA GLY A 279 5.14 2.21 32.52
C GLY A 279 5.04 0.67 32.53
N ASN A 280 3.80 0.17 32.57
CA ASN A 280 3.53 -1.27 32.58
C ASN A 280 4.08 -1.96 31.32
N ALA A 281 4.83 -3.06 31.51
CA ALA A 281 5.42 -3.83 30.40
C ALA A 281 4.40 -4.65 29.58
N ASN A 282 3.16 -4.78 30.06
CA ASN A 282 2.12 -5.66 29.48
C ASN A 282 1.09 -4.92 28.60
N VAL A 283 1.44 -3.76 28.06
CA VAL A 283 0.54 -3.02 27.15
C VAL A 283 0.40 -3.79 25.84
N LYS A 284 -0.85 -4.03 25.42
CA LYS A 284 -1.17 -4.68 24.13
C LYS A 284 -0.86 -3.71 22.99
N THR A 285 0.16 -4.02 22.20
CA THR A 285 0.58 -3.21 21.04
C THR A 285 1.34 -4.09 20.04
N LEU A 286 1.53 -3.61 18.82
CA LEU A 286 2.29 -4.35 17.80
C LEU A 286 3.76 -4.52 18.23
N GLN A 287 4.26 -5.75 18.17
CA GLN A 287 5.65 -6.07 18.51
C GLN A 287 6.61 -5.96 17.33
N CYS A 288 6.10 -6.09 16.11
CA CYS A 288 6.86 -5.92 14.86
C CYS A 288 6.88 -4.45 14.40
N PRO A 289 7.83 -4.06 13.52
CA PRO A 289 7.77 -2.79 12.80
C PRO A 289 6.48 -2.64 12.01
N ALA A 290 5.91 -1.44 11.99
CA ALA A 290 4.69 -1.13 11.24
C ALA A 290 4.85 0.16 10.42
N LEU A 291 4.49 0.11 9.15
CA LEU A 291 4.36 1.25 8.26
C LEU A 291 2.87 1.51 8.03
N LEU A 292 2.35 2.58 8.63
CA LEU A 292 0.99 3.05 8.38
C LEU A 292 0.99 3.95 7.15
N VAL A 293 0.08 3.71 6.21
CA VAL A 293 0.00 4.47 4.96
C VAL A 293 -1.42 5.00 4.76
N VAL A 294 -1.53 6.26 4.37
CA VAL A 294 -2.82 6.87 4.00
C VAL A 294 -2.61 7.98 2.98
N GLY A 295 -3.51 8.11 2.01
CA GLY A 295 -3.55 9.26 1.10
C GLY A 295 -4.02 10.52 1.83
N ASP A 296 -3.51 11.69 1.45
CA ASP A 296 -3.88 12.95 2.12
C ASP A 296 -5.36 13.34 1.96
N SER A 297 -6.02 12.84 0.92
CA SER A 297 -7.45 13.03 0.63
C SER A 297 -8.31 11.77 0.88
N SER A 298 -7.73 10.73 1.50
CA SER A 298 -8.44 9.50 1.86
C SER A 298 -9.49 9.71 2.95
N PRO A 299 -10.64 9.01 2.92
CA PRO A 299 -11.61 9.03 4.02
C PRO A 299 -11.07 8.42 5.33
N ALA A 300 -9.95 7.69 5.29
CA ALA A 300 -9.37 7.00 6.43
C ALA A 300 -8.29 7.81 7.20
N VAL A 301 -8.02 9.07 6.82
CA VAL A 301 -6.93 9.87 7.42
C VAL A 301 -7.01 9.91 8.94
N ASP A 302 -8.17 10.27 9.51
CA ASP A 302 -8.32 10.39 10.96
C ASP A 302 -8.15 9.04 11.67
N ALA A 303 -8.73 7.98 11.10
CA ALA A 303 -8.61 6.63 11.64
C ALA A 303 -7.16 6.12 11.66
N VAL A 304 -6.38 6.40 10.61
CA VAL A 304 -4.96 6.02 10.54
C VAL A 304 -4.13 6.84 11.52
N VAL A 305 -4.41 8.13 11.67
CA VAL A 305 -3.73 9.00 12.65
C VAL A 305 -4.04 8.55 14.08
N ASP A 306 -5.29 8.21 14.37
CA ASP A 306 -5.69 7.65 15.67
C ASP A 306 -5.01 6.32 15.95
N CYS A 307 -4.89 5.45 14.95
CA CYS A 307 -4.12 4.21 15.06
C CYS A 307 -2.65 4.49 15.39
N ASN A 308 -2.01 5.43 14.69
CA ASN A 308 -0.63 5.84 14.95
C ASN A 308 -0.45 6.36 16.39
N TYR A 309 -1.42 7.11 16.90
CA TYR A 309 -1.39 7.61 18.29
C TYR A 309 -1.36 6.47 19.32
N LYS A 310 -1.99 5.33 19.02
CA LYS A 310 -2.05 4.15 19.89
C LYS A 310 -0.85 3.19 19.72
N LEU A 311 -0.03 3.35 18.69
CA LEU A 311 1.12 2.45 18.45
C LEU A 311 2.43 2.96 19.07
N ASN A 312 3.40 2.05 19.18
CA ASN A 312 4.74 2.35 19.68
C ASN A 312 5.53 3.18 18.65
N PRO A 313 5.88 4.45 18.95
CA PRO A 313 6.53 5.33 17.99
C PRO A 313 7.96 4.90 17.62
N THR A 314 8.59 3.99 18.37
CA THR A 314 9.93 3.47 18.06
C THR A 314 9.91 2.39 16.97
N LYS A 315 8.74 1.78 16.73
CA LYS A 315 8.55 0.70 15.74
C LYS A 315 7.58 1.08 14.62
N THR A 316 6.86 2.18 14.77
CA THR A 316 5.82 2.60 13.83
C THR A 316 6.22 3.87 13.09
N THR A 317 6.05 3.86 11.77
CA THR A 317 6.18 5.02 10.89
C THR A 317 4.84 5.33 10.25
N LEU A 318 4.45 6.61 10.23
CA LEU A 318 3.27 7.09 9.51
C LEU A 318 3.71 7.76 8.22
N LEU A 319 3.21 7.28 7.08
CA LEU A 319 3.40 7.84 5.76
C LEU A 319 2.07 8.40 5.24
N LYS A 320 1.92 9.73 5.31
CA LYS A 320 0.84 10.45 4.62
C LYS A 320 1.30 10.78 3.21
N MET A 321 0.67 10.16 2.20
CA MET A 321 1.04 10.33 0.80
C MET A 321 0.35 11.57 0.22
N ALA A 322 1.15 12.53 -0.23
CA ALA A 322 0.64 13.76 -0.83
C ALA A 322 0.05 13.52 -2.22
N ASP A 323 -1.00 14.29 -2.55
CA ASP A 323 -1.73 14.23 -3.81
C ASP A 323 -2.32 12.83 -4.08
N CYS A 324 -2.78 12.16 -3.03
CA CYS A 324 -3.16 10.75 -3.07
C CYS A 324 -4.54 10.53 -2.45
N GLY A 325 -5.37 9.77 -3.15
CA GLY A 325 -6.75 9.50 -2.78
C GLY A 325 -6.90 8.27 -1.88
N GLY A 326 -8.02 7.60 -2.11
CA GLY A 326 -8.48 6.44 -1.36
C GLY A 326 -7.58 5.22 -1.42
N LEU A 327 -6.90 4.98 -2.55
CA LEU A 327 -6.14 3.74 -2.77
C LEU A 327 -4.69 4.02 -3.15
N PRO A 328 -3.79 4.29 -2.18
CA PRO A 328 -2.40 4.64 -2.47
C PRO A 328 -1.63 3.63 -3.32
N GLN A 329 -1.96 2.34 -3.19
CA GLN A 329 -1.38 1.25 -3.97
C GLN A 329 -1.84 1.20 -5.43
N VAL A 330 -2.91 1.93 -5.77
CA VAL A 330 -3.44 2.06 -7.13
C VAL A 330 -3.08 3.43 -7.72
N ASP A 331 -3.24 4.50 -6.94
CA ASP A 331 -3.00 5.88 -7.38
C ASP A 331 -1.52 6.21 -7.55
N GLN A 332 -0.69 5.76 -6.60
CA GLN A 332 0.74 6.10 -6.55
C GLN A 332 1.63 4.86 -6.27
N PRO A 333 1.50 3.77 -7.05
CA PRO A 333 2.20 2.50 -6.80
C PRO A 333 3.72 2.63 -6.74
N GLY A 334 4.34 3.49 -7.56
CA GLY A 334 5.79 3.72 -7.53
C GLY A 334 6.29 4.32 -6.22
N LYS A 335 5.61 5.36 -5.69
CA LYS A 335 5.97 5.98 -4.40
C LYS A 335 5.73 5.00 -3.23
N LEU A 336 4.64 4.23 -3.27
CA LEU A 336 4.38 3.21 -2.26
C LEU A 336 5.42 2.09 -2.32
N THR A 337 5.83 1.68 -3.52
CA THR A 337 6.89 0.67 -3.71
C THR A 337 8.23 1.15 -3.14
N GLU A 338 8.59 2.42 -3.36
CA GLU A 338 9.80 3.00 -2.77
C GLU A 338 9.74 2.98 -1.24
N ALA A 339 8.62 3.38 -0.65
CA ALA A 339 8.41 3.30 0.80
C ALA A 339 8.48 1.86 1.33
N PHE A 340 7.87 0.91 0.62
CA PHE A 340 7.91 -0.50 0.97
C PHE A 340 9.33 -1.08 0.90
N LYS A 341 10.12 -0.67 -0.11
CA LYS A 341 11.53 -1.04 -0.21
C LYS A 341 12.32 -0.57 1.01
N TYR A 342 12.17 0.69 1.42
CA TYR A 342 12.86 1.21 2.60
C TYR A 342 12.42 0.51 3.89
N PHE A 343 11.14 0.17 4.00
CA PHE A 343 10.62 -0.58 5.14
C PHE A 343 11.26 -1.98 5.24
N ILE A 344 11.30 -2.72 4.13
CA ILE A 344 11.96 -4.03 4.03
C ILE A 344 13.47 -3.93 4.34
N GLN A 345 14.13 -2.89 3.83
CA GLN A 345 15.55 -2.61 4.13
C GLN A 345 15.81 -2.31 5.60
N GLY A 346 14.91 -1.58 6.26
CA GLY A 346 14.97 -1.33 7.70
C GLY A 346 14.92 -2.60 8.56
N MET A 347 14.30 -3.67 8.03
CA MET A 347 14.28 -5.00 8.66
C MET A 347 15.52 -5.86 8.33
N GLY A 348 16.46 -5.35 7.53
CA GLY A 348 17.69 -6.05 7.16
C GLY A 348 17.58 -6.91 5.88
N TYR A 349 16.46 -6.82 5.18
CA TYR A 349 16.28 -7.50 3.89
C TYR A 349 16.75 -6.62 2.72
N MET A 350 17.14 -7.24 1.61
CA MET A 350 17.58 -6.52 0.39
C MET A 350 18.63 -5.40 0.62
N PRO A 351 19.72 -5.63 1.39
CA PRO A 351 20.69 -4.57 1.71
C PRO A 351 21.48 -4.07 0.48
N ALA A 352 21.55 -4.88 -0.59
CA ALA A 352 22.24 -4.55 -1.83
C ALA A 352 21.33 -3.93 -2.91
N ALA A 353 20.02 -3.83 -2.66
CA ALA A 353 19.09 -3.18 -3.58
C ALA A 353 19.39 -1.68 -3.63
N SER A 354 19.57 -1.15 -4.83
CA SER A 354 20.01 0.24 -5.01
C SER A 354 18.87 1.19 -4.65
N MET A 355 19.19 2.30 -3.98
CA MET A 355 18.21 3.36 -3.76
C MET A 355 17.91 4.03 -5.11
N THR A 356 16.68 3.87 -5.61
CA THR A 356 16.27 4.33 -6.95
C THR A 356 16.53 5.84 -7.14
N ARG A 357 16.42 6.64 -6.08
CA ARG A 357 16.71 8.08 -6.10
C ARG A 357 18.20 8.45 -6.21
N LEU A 358 19.11 7.68 -5.63
CA LEU A 358 20.54 8.01 -5.69
C LEU A 358 21.14 7.74 -7.07
N LEU A 359 20.60 6.77 -7.82
CA LEU A 359 21.04 6.50 -9.19
C LEU A 359 20.51 7.53 -10.18
N ARG A 360 19.25 7.99 -10.04
CA ARG A 360 18.67 9.04 -10.92
C ARG A 360 19.32 10.42 -10.74
N SER A 361 19.90 10.71 -9.57
CA SER A 361 20.68 11.93 -9.35
C SER A 361 22.07 11.91 -9.98
N ARG A 362 22.63 10.74 -10.33
CA ARG A 362 24.01 10.64 -10.85
C ARG A 362 24.12 10.87 -12.36
N THR A 363 23.01 10.94 -13.09
CA THR A 363 23.02 11.14 -14.56
C THR A 363 22.73 12.57 -15.04
N ALA A 364 22.61 13.55 -14.14
CA ALA A 364 22.38 14.96 -14.50
C ALA A 364 23.63 15.87 -14.41
N SER A 365 24.84 15.31 -14.38
CA SER A 365 26.09 16.10 -14.40
C SER A 365 27.11 15.47 -15.34
N GLY A 366 26.77 15.44 -16.63
CA GLY A 366 27.61 14.89 -17.69
C GLY A 366 27.60 15.77 -18.94
N SER A 367 27.80 17.08 -18.78
CA SER A 367 27.92 18.01 -19.91
C SER A 367 28.99 19.05 -19.64
N SER A 368 30.23 18.74 -20.06
CA SER A 368 31.16 19.73 -20.60
C SER A 368 32.25 19.02 -21.41
N VAL A 369 31.93 18.72 -22.67
CA VAL A 369 32.93 18.37 -23.70
C VAL A 369 33.02 19.56 -24.65
N ALA A 370 33.80 20.59 -24.29
CA ALA A 370 34.34 21.58 -25.22
C ALA A 370 35.24 22.59 -24.48
N SER A 371 36.55 22.41 -24.58
CA SER A 371 37.48 23.49 -24.91
C SER A 371 38.87 22.89 -25.17
N TYR A 372 39.24 22.94 -26.45
CA TYR A 372 40.61 22.76 -26.92
C TYR A 372 41.44 24.01 -26.56
N ASP A 373 42.75 23.78 -26.51
CA ASP A 373 43.88 24.73 -26.49
C ASP A 373 44.27 25.42 -25.17
N GLY A 374 45.53 25.20 -24.77
CA GLY A 374 46.27 26.18 -23.96
C GLY A 374 47.32 25.67 -22.96
N ASN A 375 48.34 24.95 -23.44
CA ASN A 375 49.74 24.97 -22.97
C ASN A 375 50.08 25.62 -21.59
N ARG A 376 50.55 24.82 -20.61
CA ARG A 376 51.87 24.98 -19.93
C ARG A 376 52.08 24.05 -18.72
N SER A 377 53.11 23.23 -18.86
CA SER A 377 54.18 22.83 -17.93
C SER A 377 53.94 22.64 -16.42
N ARG A 378 54.32 21.42 -16.02
CA ARG A 378 54.84 20.97 -14.72
C ARG A 378 55.75 21.98 -14.00
N SER A 379 55.64 22.03 -12.67
CA SER A 379 56.82 21.90 -11.79
C SER A 379 56.42 21.58 -10.34
N HIS A 380 57.08 20.53 -9.82
CA HIS A 380 57.33 20.23 -8.41
C HIS A 380 57.74 21.47 -7.59
N THR A 381 57.43 21.48 -6.29
CA THR A 381 58.45 21.31 -5.22
C THR A 381 57.78 20.98 -3.88
N GLN A 382 58.21 19.86 -3.32
CA GLN A 382 58.17 19.52 -1.91
C GLN A 382 59.43 20.10 -1.27
N ASP A 383 59.33 20.68 -0.08
CA ASP A 383 60.33 20.61 1.00
C ASP A 383 59.96 21.49 2.19
N GLY A 384 60.34 21.06 3.40
CA GLY A 384 60.44 21.99 4.54
C GLY A 384 59.96 21.52 5.91
N ASN A 385 60.40 20.35 6.36
CA ASN A 385 60.41 19.89 7.77
C ASN A 385 60.81 20.99 8.79
N ARG A 386 60.07 21.13 9.92
CA ARG A 386 60.66 21.27 11.28
C ARG A 386 59.63 21.34 12.44
N ASN A 387 59.84 20.38 13.34
CA ASN A 387 59.40 20.13 14.71
C ASN A 387 59.13 21.28 15.70
N ARG A 388 58.25 20.91 16.66
CA ARG A 388 58.28 21.08 18.14
C ARG A 388 57.69 22.36 18.79
N ALA A 389 56.49 22.13 19.35
CA ALA A 389 56.03 22.37 20.73
C ALA A 389 56.77 23.38 21.63
N HIS A 390 56.00 24.31 22.23
CA HIS A 390 56.08 24.68 23.65
C HIS A 390 54.74 25.23 24.15
N ALA A 391 54.40 24.86 25.38
CA ALA A 391 53.22 25.27 26.14
C ALA A 391 53.49 26.52 27.01
N ALA A 392 52.41 27.02 27.61
CA ALA A 392 52.30 27.82 28.84
C ALA A 392 52.01 29.34 28.69
N ALA A 393 50.73 29.64 28.93
CA ALA A 393 50.17 30.63 29.87
C ALA A 393 50.91 31.94 30.18
N THR A 394 50.19 33.06 29.99
CA THR A 394 50.11 34.18 30.95
C THR A 394 48.78 34.93 30.79
N ALA A 395 48.27 35.40 31.92
CA ALA A 395 46.94 35.97 32.13
C ALA A 395 46.88 37.51 32.02
N ALA A 396 45.62 38.00 32.02
CA ALA A 396 45.11 39.32 32.42
C ALA A 396 45.27 40.51 31.43
N ASP A 397 44.14 41.06 30.97
CA ASP A 397 43.58 42.29 31.56
C ASP A 397 42.09 42.50 31.18
N GLN A 398 41.38 43.26 32.02
CA GLN A 398 39.94 43.47 32.11
C GLN A 398 39.43 44.69 31.33
N ARG A 399 38.10 44.71 31.08
CA ARG A 399 37.11 45.84 31.01
C ARG A 399 36.12 45.58 29.86
N GLY A 400 34.79 45.60 29.97
CA GLY A 400 33.85 45.81 31.07
C GLY A 400 32.44 46.08 30.50
N ARG A 401 31.40 45.47 31.12
CA ARG A 401 29.95 45.83 31.26
C ARG A 401 29.12 46.17 29.99
N SER A 402 27.87 45.73 29.80
CA SER A 402 26.72 45.77 30.73
C SER A 402 25.60 44.75 30.42
N HIS A 403 24.88 44.38 31.50
CA HIS A 403 23.70 43.52 31.64
C HIS A 403 22.39 44.05 31.03
N THR A 404 21.44 43.15 30.78
CA THR A 404 20.12 43.10 31.49
C THR A 404 19.55 41.68 31.48
N ASP A 405 19.33 41.13 32.68
CA ASP A 405 18.48 39.98 33.03
C ASP A 405 17.01 40.41 33.11
N VAL A 406 16.07 39.52 32.77
CA VAL A 406 14.84 39.31 33.56
C VAL A 406 14.42 37.84 33.45
N SER A 407 14.31 37.18 34.61
CA SER A 407 13.66 35.90 34.83
C SER A 407 12.50 36.13 35.81
N MET A 408 11.38 35.42 35.69
CA MET A 408 10.46 35.20 36.81
C MET A 408 9.56 33.98 36.59
N GLU A 409 9.61 33.09 37.58
CA GLU A 409 8.77 31.92 37.78
C GLU A 409 7.61 32.26 38.74
N SER A 410 6.48 31.57 38.53
CA SER A 410 5.49 31.11 39.54
C SER A 410 4.51 32.08 40.22
N ALA A 411 3.20 31.83 40.05
CA ALA A 411 2.27 31.50 41.15
C ALA A 411 0.80 31.37 40.66
N ALA A 412 0.14 30.32 41.16
CA ALA A 412 -1.29 30.04 41.03
C ALA A 412 -2.14 30.80 42.06
N ASN A 413 -3.43 31.01 41.75
CA ASN A 413 -4.63 30.91 42.63
C ASN A 413 -5.86 31.47 41.88
N LEU A 414 -6.87 30.65 41.58
CA LEU A 414 -8.09 30.41 42.38
C LEU A 414 -9.01 31.65 42.52
N ALA A 415 -10.15 31.62 41.81
CA ALA A 415 -11.40 32.21 42.26
C ALA A 415 -12.58 31.37 41.75
N ILE A 416 -13.33 30.84 42.71
CA ILE A 416 -14.61 30.12 42.61
C ILE A 416 -15.71 31.11 42.99
N GLU A 417 -16.81 31.13 42.24
CA GLU A 417 -18.18 31.45 42.73
C GLU A 417 -19.15 30.92 41.64
N GLN A 418 -19.76 29.74 41.73
CA GLN A 418 -20.91 29.27 42.54
C GLN A 418 -22.29 29.91 42.26
N ALA A 419 -23.29 29.00 42.25
CA ALA A 419 -24.76 29.15 42.30
C ALA A 419 -25.48 29.37 40.94
N LEU A 420 -26.49 28.58 40.51
CA LEU A 420 -27.46 27.70 41.20
C LEU A 420 -27.87 26.47 40.35
N ARG A 421 -28.16 25.35 41.03
CA ARG A 421 -29.08 24.25 40.64
C ARG A 421 -30.38 24.38 41.49
N PRO A 422 -31.35 23.45 41.47
CA PRO A 422 -32.16 22.85 40.40
C PRO A 422 -33.69 22.95 40.72
N GLY A 423 -34.56 22.47 39.83
CA GLY A 423 -35.96 22.19 40.15
C GLY A 423 -36.53 21.04 39.31
N GLN A 424 -36.80 19.90 39.95
CA GLN A 424 -37.74 18.87 39.49
C GLN A 424 -39.18 19.34 39.78
N VAL A 425 -40.17 18.92 38.99
CA VAL A 425 -41.44 18.26 39.41
C VAL A 425 -42.35 18.01 38.17
N SER A 426 -42.75 16.73 38.02
CA SER A 426 -44.02 16.16 37.53
C SER A 426 -44.78 16.77 36.34
N CYS A 427 -44.91 16.01 35.24
CA CYS A 427 -46.09 15.18 34.88
C CYS A 427 -45.80 14.44 33.58
#